data_AF-A0A1Y4ULE8-F1
#
_entry.id   AF-A0A1Y4ULE8-F1
#
_cell.length_a   1.000
_cell.length_b   1.000
_cell.length_c   1.000
_cell.angle_alpha   90.00
_cell.angle_beta   90.00
_cell.angle_gamma   90.00
#
_symmetry.space_group_name_H-M   'P 1'
#
loop_
_entity.id
_entity.type
_entity.pdbx_description
1 polymer ?
#
loop_
_entity_poly.entity_id
_entity_poly.type
_entity_poly.pdbx_seq_one_letter_code
_entity_poly.pdbx_strand_id
1 'polypeptide(L)' 'MPIEEALAESRKNLEKKIKIALLDRGMTQKELSKLIKENPQQVNRAIKGDSAPKSIELRKKIYQILNIEGMK' A
#
# COMPACT_ATOMS: atom_id res chain seq x y z
N MET A 1 -4.92 25.25 2.69
CA MET A 1 -5.43 23.88 2.86
C MET A 1 -5.30 23.48 4.32
N PRO A 2 -6.38 23.01 4.96
CA PRO A 2 -6.29 22.35 6.26
C PRO A 2 -5.41 21.10 6.12
N ILE A 3 -4.57 20.86 7.13
CA ILE A 3 -3.57 19.79 7.15
C ILE A 3 -4.21 18.41 6.88
N GLU A 4 -5.45 18.20 7.33
CA GLU A 4 -6.18 16.95 7.14
C GLU A 4 -6.48 16.61 5.67
N GLU A 5 -6.80 17.62 4.84
CA GLU A 5 -7.06 17.41 3.41
C GLU A 5 -5.80 16.95 2.68
N ALA A 6 -4.65 17.57 2.98
CA ALA A 6 -3.36 17.19 2.40
C ALA A 6 -2.97 15.75 2.78
N LEU A 7 -3.22 15.34 4.03
CA LEU A 7 -3.00 13.95 4.45
C LEU A 7 -3.94 12.98 3.72
N ALA A 8 -5.22 13.32 3.57
CA ALA A 8 -6.19 12.49 2.88
C ALA A 8 -5.81 12.30 1.40
N GLU A 9 -5.38 13.36 0.73
CA GLU A 9 -4.90 13.31 -0.65
C GLU A 9 -3.64 12.46 -0.79
N SER A 10 -2.67 12.61 0.13
CA SER A 10 -1.47 11.77 0.15
C SER A 10 -1.81 10.29 0.30
N ARG A 11 -2.77 9.94 1.16
CA ARG A 11 -3.21 8.54 1.34
C ARG A 11 -3.87 7.98 0.07
N LYS A 12 -4.72 8.77 -0.59
CA LYS A 12 -5.35 8.38 -1.87
C LYS A 12 -4.31 8.17 -2.97
N ASN A 13 -3.32 9.05 -3.06
CA ASN A 13 -2.26 8.94 -4.06
C ASN A 13 -1.41 7.67 -3.84
N LEU A 14 -1.10 7.35 -2.59
CA LEU A 14 -0.42 6.11 -2.22
C LEU A 14 -1.24 4.87 -2.59
N GLU A 15 -2.53 4.84 -2.23
CA GLU A 15 -3.43 3.73 -2.57
C GLU A 15 -3.50 3.52 -4.09
N LYS A 16 -3.66 4.61 -4.85
CA LYS A 16 -3.72 4.58 -6.31
C LYS A 16 -2.45 3.99 -6.92
N LYS A 17 -1.28 4.44 -6.49
CA LYS A 17 0.01 3.94 -7.01
C LYS A 17 0.19 2.45 -6.75
N ILE A 18 -0.16 1.97 -5.55
CA ILE A 18 -0.07 0.53 -5.24
C ILE A 18 -1.06 -0.28 -6.09
N LYS A 19 -2.29 0.21 -6.28
CA LYS A 19 -3.30 -0.48 -7.11
C LYS A 19 -2.89 -0.55 -8.58
N ILE A 20 -2.30 0.51 -9.13
CA ILE A 20 -1.76 0.49 -10.50
C ILE A 20 -0.66 -0.56 -10.61
N ALA A 21 0.31 -0.57 -9.68
CA ALA A 21 1.39 -1.56 -9.72
C ALA A 21 0.93 -3.02 -9.54
N LEU A 22 -0.21 -3.24 -8.86
CA LEU A 22 -0.88 -4.54 -8.79
C LEU A 22 -1.50 -4.92 -10.14
N LEU A 23 -2.20 -3.98 -10.78
CA LEU A 23 -2.80 -4.17 -12.10
C LEU A 23 -1.74 -4.46 -13.17
N ASP A 24 -0.64 -3.71 -13.19
CA ASP A 24 0.47 -3.90 -14.13
C ASP A 24 1.11 -5.30 -14.02
N ARG A 25 0.98 -5.94 -12.84
CA ARG A 25 1.45 -7.31 -12.59
C ARG A 25 0.37 -8.39 -12.74
N GLY A 26 -0.86 -8.02 -13.07
CA GLY A 26 -1.99 -8.96 -13.08
C GLY A 26 -2.24 -9.62 -11.72
N MET A 27 -1.95 -8.90 -10.62
CA MET A 27 -2.00 -9.42 -9.25
C MET A 27 -3.13 -8.78 -8.44
N THR A 28 -3.84 -9.58 -7.67
CA THR A 28 -4.86 -9.10 -6.71
C THR A 28 -4.24 -8.79 -5.33
N GLN A 29 -4.92 -7.95 -4.53
CA GLN A 29 -4.50 -7.71 -3.14
C GLN A 29 -4.49 -8.99 -2.28
N LYS A 30 -5.35 -9.97 -2.60
CA LYS A 30 -5.40 -11.27 -1.93
C LYS A 30 -4.15 -12.09 -2.22
N GLU A 31 -3.68 -12.10 -3.46
CA GLU A 31 -2.44 -12.76 -3.86
C GLU A 31 -1.22 -12.06 -3.26
N LEU A 32 -1.19 -10.74 -3.27
CA LEU A 32 -0.17 -9.95 -2.58
C LEU A 32 -0.11 -10.32 -1.08
N SER A 33 -1.25 -10.48 -0.43
CA SER A 33 -1.31 -10.86 0.99
C SER A 33 -0.72 -12.25 1.25
N LYS A 34 -1.01 -13.21 0.35
CA LYS A 34 -0.40 -14.55 0.40
C LYS A 34 1.12 -14.49 0.18
N LEU A 35 1.58 -13.66 -0.75
CA LEU A 35 3.00 -13.51 -1.08
C LEU A 35 3.79 -12.89 0.09
N ILE A 36 3.21 -11.90 0.77
CA ILE A 36 3.79 -11.28 1.97
C ILE A 36 3.66 -12.20 3.20
N LYS A 37 2.80 -13.24 3.13
CA LYS A 37 2.44 -14.12 4.24
C LYS A 37 1.81 -13.36 5.42
N GLU A 38 0.92 -12.43 5.12
CA GLU A 38 0.26 -11.57 6.10
C GLU A 38 -1.26 -11.60 5.92
N ASN A 39 -1.97 -11.16 6.95
CA ASN A 39 -3.42 -11.12 6.96
C ASN A 39 -3.95 -10.13 5.89
N PRO A 40 -4.93 -10.52 5.04
CA PRO A 40 -5.46 -9.65 3.98
C PRO A 40 -6.05 -8.32 4.45
N GLN A 41 -6.68 -8.29 5.63
CA GLN A 41 -7.22 -7.07 6.22
C GLN A 41 -6.09 -6.12 6.63
N GLN A 42 -4.99 -6.62 7.18
CA GLN A 42 -3.81 -5.82 7.50
C GLN A 42 -3.16 -5.24 6.24
N VAL A 43 -3.01 -6.06 5.20
CA VAL A 43 -2.47 -5.62 3.90
C VAL A 43 -3.37 -4.56 3.28
N ASN A 44 -4.70 -4.74 3.29
CA ASN A 44 -5.63 -3.74 2.78
C ASN A 44 -5.53 -2.40 3.54
N ARG A 45 -5.46 -2.44 4.88
CA ARG A 45 -5.24 -1.21 5.68
C ARG A 45 -3.94 -0.50 5.31
N ALA A 46 -2.85 -1.26 5.14
CA ALA A 46 -1.57 -0.72 4.72
C ALA A 46 -1.68 -0.01 3.35
N ILE A 47 -2.37 -0.63 2.39
CA ILE A 47 -2.63 -0.06 1.04
C ILE A 47 -3.47 1.22 1.12
N LYS A 48 -4.45 1.28 2.04
CA LYS A 48 -5.29 2.47 2.27
C LYS A 48 -4.59 3.61 3.03
N GLY A 49 -3.30 3.46 3.33
CA GLY A 49 -2.52 4.50 4.00
C GLY A 49 -2.73 4.57 5.51
N ASP A 50 -3.10 3.46 6.16
CA ASP A 50 -3.16 3.37 7.62
C ASP A 50 -1.80 3.70 8.26
N SER A 51 -1.81 4.40 9.39
CA SER A 51 -0.62 4.97 10.02
C SER A 51 -0.03 4.11 11.15
N ALA A 52 -0.64 2.97 11.47
CA ALA A 52 -0.08 2.08 12.49
C ALA A 52 1.32 1.58 12.09
N PRO A 53 2.23 1.31 13.05
CA PRO A 53 3.59 0.83 12.76
C PRO A 53 3.61 -0.39 11.83
N LYS A 54 2.73 -1.37 12.09
CA LYS A 54 2.59 -2.56 11.24
C LYS A 54 2.19 -2.22 9.79
N SER A 55 1.32 -1.24 9.59
CA SER A 55 0.89 -0.80 8.26
C SER A 55 2.04 -0.14 7.49
N ILE A 56 2.90 0.62 8.18
CA ILE A 56 4.12 1.20 7.60
C ILE A 56 5.09 0.10 7.17
N GLU A 57 5.34 -0.90 8.02
CA GLU A 57 6.19 -2.04 7.69
C GLU A 57 5.66 -2.85 6.49
N LEU A 58 4.35 -3.11 6.46
CA LEU A 58 3.71 -3.80 5.35
C LEU A 58 3.88 -3.03 4.04
N ARG A 59 3.74 -1.69 4.06
CA ARG A 59 3.98 -0.88 2.86
C ARG A 59 5.41 -1.02 2.34
N LYS A 60 6.42 -1.05 3.20
CA LYS A 60 7.81 -1.29 2.77
C LYS A 60 7.95 -2.63 2.03
N LYS A 61 7.34 -3.70 2.55
CA LYS A 61 7.31 -5.01 1.87
C LYS A 61 6.56 -4.95 0.53
N ILE A 62 5.42 -4.26 0.49
CA ILE A 62 4.63 -4.06 -0.74
C ILE A 62 5.45 -3.34 -1.81
N TYR A 63 6.18 -2.28 -1.44
CA TYR A 63 7.01 -1.53 -2.38
C TYR A 63 8.13 -2.38 -2.97
N GLN A 64 8.75 -3.23 -2.16
CA GLN A 64 9.77 -4.17 -2.62
C GLN A 64 9.19 -5.21 -3.59
N ILE A 65 8.07 -5.84 -3.25
CA ILE A 65 7.43 -6.86 -4.11
C ILE A 65 6.94 -6.25 -5.42
N LEU A 66 6.36 -5.05 -5.34
CA LEU A 66 5.80 -4.35 -6.49
C LEU A 66 6.83 -3.47 -7.22
N ASN A 67 8.13 -3.57 -6.90
CA ASN A 67 9.21 -2.72 -7.47
C ASN A 67 8.80 -1.25 -7.64
N ILE A 68 8.14 -0.67 -6.64
CA ILE A 68 7.70 0.72 -6.68
C ILE A 68 8.90 1.59 -6.31
N GLU A 69 9.51 2.22 -7.31
CA GLU A 69 10.66 3.10 -7.13
C GLU A 69 10.24 4.46 -6.53
N GLY A 70 11.13 5.05 -5.71
CA GLY A 70 10.90 6.36 -5.08
C GLY A 70 10.02 6.37 -3.82
N MET A 71 9.70 5.20 -3.24
CA MET A 71 8.97 5.09 -1.96
C MET A 71 9.67 4.21 -0.90
N LYS A 72 10.96 3.90 -1.10
CA LYS A 72 11.75 3.07 -0.18
C LYS A 72 12.00 3.76 1.17
#